data_AF-A0A8S3ZHW2-F1
#
_entry.id   AF-A0A8S3ZHW2-F1
#
_cell.length_a   1.000
_cell.length_b   1.000
_cell.length_c   1.000
_cell.angle_alpha   90.00
_cell.angle_beta   90.00
_cell.angle_gamma   90.00
#
_symmetry.space_group_name_H-M   'P 1'
#
loop_
_entity.id
_entity.type
_entity.pdbx_description
1 polymer ?
#
loop_
_entity_poly.entity_id
_entity_poly.type
_entity_poly.pdbx_seq_one_letter_code
_entity_poly.pdbx_strand_id
1 'polypeptide(L)'
;MDSRSIDFAKTASIDLMTLNNKVVNMRQVVKRAKVHVISKLCRHIHKLKMKQGTEEHKAKNLRKAERLIEEIDSMKVRFYA
;
A
#
# COMPACT_ATOMS: atom_id res chain seq x y z
N MET A 1 10.63 10.10 -45.45
CA MET A 1 10.47 9.84 -44.00
C MET A 1 11.84 9.99 -43.38
N ASP A 2 12.04 11.07 -42.64
CA ASP A 2 13.36 11.55 -42.21
C ASP A 2 13.93 10.64 -41.11
N SER A 3 15.08 10.01 -41.33
CA SER A 3 15.65 8.95 -40.45
C SER A 3 15.80 9.39 -38.99
N ARG A 4 16.05 10.69 -38.74
CA ARG A 4 16.11 11.28 -37.39
C ARG A 4 14.82 11.15 -36.58
N SER A 5 13.66 11.21 -37.24
CA SER A 5 12.36 11.08 -36.57
C SER A 5 12.08 9.65 -36.09
N ILE A 6 12.59 8.65 -36.82
CA ILE A 6 12.44 7.23 -36.49
C ILE A 6 13.30 6.88 -35.26
N ASP A 7 14.50 7.43 -35.15
CA ASP A 7 15.41 7.13 -34.04
C ASP A 7 14.93 7.74 -32.72
N PHE A 8 14.34 8.93 -32.75
CA PHE A 8 13.70 9.54 -31.59
C PHE A 8 12.51 8.71 -31.09
N ALA A 9 11.62 8.27 -32.00
CA ALA A 9 10.47 7.44 -31.66
C ALA A 9 10.88 6.09 -31.06
N LYS A 10 11.93 5.44 -31.60
CA LYS A 10 12.49 4.20 -31.04
C LYS A 10 13.05 4.41 -29.64
N THR A 11 13.79 5.49 -29.42
CA THR A 11 14.37 5.82 -28.12
C THR A 11 13.28 6.06 -27.08
N ALA A 12 12.26 6.87 -27.42
CA ALA A 12 11.10 7.10 -26.55
C ALA A 12 10.33 5.80 -26.23
N SER A 13 10.20 4.89 -27.19
CA SER A 13 9.57 3.59 -26.99
C SER A 13 10.38 2.70 -26.02
N ILE A 14 11.70 2.67 -26.14
CA ILE A 14 12.59 1.91 -25.25
C ILE A 14 12.53 2.47 -23.83
N ASP A 15 12.51 3.80 -23.68
CA ASP A 15 12.39 4.46 -22.39
C ASP A 15 11.04 4.15 -21.71
N LEU A 16 9.94 4.14 -22.48
CA LEU A 16 8.63 3.77 -21.97
C LEU A 16 8.57 2.31 -21.52
N MET A 17 9.16 1.38 -22.30
CA MET A 17 9.24 -0.04 -21.91
C MET A 17 10.07 -0.21 -20.64
N THR A 18 11.20 0.50 -20.53
CA THR A 18 12.07 0.46 -19.36
C THR A 18 11.35 0.98 -18.11
N LEU A 19 10.61 2.08 -18.24
CA LEU A 19 9.78 2.62 -17.16
C LEU A 19 8.69 1.63 -16.76
N ASN A 20 7.99 1.05 -17.75
CA ASN A 20 6.93 0.07 -17.49
C ASN A 20 7.46 -1.14 -16.71
N ASN A 21 8.60 -1.69 -17.15
CA ASN A 21 9.27 -2.80 -16.46
C ASN A 21 9.62 -2.45 -15.00
N LYS A 22 10.11 -1.23 -14.74
CA LYS A 22 10.34 -0.77 -13.36
C LYS A 22 9.05 -0.73 -12.55
N VAL A 23 7.97 -0.17 -13.10
CA VAL A 23 6.66 -0.11 -12.45
C VAL A 23 6.12 -1.51 -12.15
N VAL A 24 6.21 -2.44 -13.10
CA VAL A 24 5.78 -3.84 -12.93
C VAL A 24 6.60 -4.54 -11.85
N ASN A 25 7.93 -4.38 -11.86
CA ASN A 25 8.80 -4.97 -10.84
C ASN A 25 8.51 -4.43 -9.43
N MET A 26 8.18 -3.13 -9.31
CA MET A 26 7.82 -2.54 -8.02
C MET A 26 6.53 -3.11 -7.42
N ARG A 27 5.61 -3.67 -8.24
CA ARG A 27 4.32 -4.20 -7.74
C ARG A 27 4.50 -5.25 -6.66
N GLN A 28 5.49 -6.13 -6.78
CA GLN A 28 5.75 -7.18 -5.79
C GLN A 28 6.22 -6.62 -4.46
N VAL A 29 7.11 -5.64 -4.49
CA VAL A 29 7.60 -4.94 -3.30
C VAL A 29 6.46 -4.18 -2.63
N VAL A 30 5.62 -3.49 -3.40
CA VAL A 30 4.43 -2.79 -2.89
C VAL A 30 3.44 -3.77 -2.25
N LYS A 31 3.16 -4.92 -2.87
CA LYS A 31 2.31 -5.97 -2.28
C LYS A 31 2.86 -6.45 -0.94
N ARG A 32 4.16 -6.77 -0.87
CA ARG A 32 4.84 -7.20 0.37
C ARG A 32 4.79 -6.13 1.46
N ALA A 33 5.10 -4.87 1.11
CA ALA A 33 5.06 -3.75 2.04
C ALA A 33 3.65 -3.55 2.61
N LYS A 34 2.60 -3.61 1.76
CA LYS A 34 1.20 -3.53 2.20
C LYS A 34 0.85 -4.64 3.19
N VAL A 35 1.22 -5.89 2.90
CA VAL A 35 0.98 -7.04 3.82
C VAL A 35 1.66 -6.80 5.17
N HIS A 36 2.89 -6.30 5.18
CA HIS A 36 3.62 -5.97 6.42
C HIS A 36 2.94 -4.85 7.22
N VAL A 37 2.48 -3.79 6.55
CA VAL A 37 1.74 -2.70 7.19
C VAL A 37 0.43 -3.21 7.79
N ILE A 38 -0.40 -3.92 7.02
CA ILE A 38 -1.66 -4.50 7.52
C ILE A 38 -1.40 -5.41 8.73
N SER A 39 -0.40 -6.28 8.66
CA SER A 39 -0.03 -7.16 9.78
C SER A 39 0.40 -6.37 11.02
N LYS A 40 1.14 -5.27 10.85
CA LYS A 40 1.55 -4.37 11.96
C LYS A 40 0.32 -3.69 12.58
N LEU A 41 -0.61 -3.22 11.77
CA LEU A 41 -1.85 -2.59 12.23
C LEU A 41 -2.74 -3.60 12.98
N CYS A 42 -2.90 -4.82 12.47
CA CYS A 42 -3.61 -5.90 13.17
C CYS A 42 -3.02 -6.19 14.56
N ARG A 43 -1.68 -6.27 14.67
CA ARG A 43 -1.01 -6.42 15.97
C ARG A 43 -1.25 -5.24 16.90
N HIS A 44 -1.29 -4.02 16.37
CA HIS A 44 -1.57 -2.81 17.16
C HIS A 44 -3.02 -2.82 17.68
N ILE A 45 -3.98 -3.18 16.83
CA ILE A 45 -5.39 -3.36 17.22
C ILE A 45 -5.51 -4.38 18.37
N HIS A 46 -4.85 -5.53 18.24
CA HIS A 46 -4.86 -6.54 19.30
C HIS A 46 -4.31 -5.99 20.62
N LYS A 47 -3.17 -5.29 20.57
CA LYS A 47 -2.60 -4.64 21.76
C LYS A 47 -3.55 -3.61 22.38
N LEU A 48 -4.23 -2.80 21.56
CA LEU A 48 -5.19 -1.80 22.05
C LEU A 48 -6.40 -2.44 22.73
N LYS A 49 -6.91 -3.55 22.18
CA LYS A 49 -8.04 -4.30 22.76
C LYS A 49 -7.67 -5.01 24.07
N MET A 50 -6.42 -5.41 24.25
CA MET A 50 -5.92 -6.09 25.46
C MET A 50 -5.47 -5.13 26.57
N LYS A 51 -5.40 -3.81 26.32
CA LYS A 51 -5.01 -2.84 27.35
C LYS A 51 -6.06 -2.75 28.45
N GLN A 52 -5.63 -3.06 29.67
CA GLN A 52 -6.42 -2.86 30.89
C GLN A 52 -6.35 -1.40 31.36
N GLY A 53 -7.33 -0.95 32.14
CA GLY A 53 -7.44 0.42 32.62
C GLY A 53 -8.87 0.80 32.98
N THR A 54 -9.12 2.09 33.24
CA THR A 54 -10.48 2.62 33.48
C THR A 54 -11.36 2.46 32.23
N GLU A 55 -12.68 2.43 32.42
CA GLU A 55 -13.64 2.30 31.31
C GLU A 55 -13.47 3.41 30.27
N GLU A 56 -13.13 4.63 30.70
CA GLU A 56 -12.87 5.73 29.78
C GLU A 56 -11.62 5.50 28.91
N HIS A 57 -10.56 4.92 29.49
CA HIS A 57 -9.36 4.54 28.74
C HIS A 57 -9.63 3.38 27.78
N LYS A 58 -10.42 2.39 28.19
CA LYS A 58 -10.85 1.29 27.31
C LYS A 58 -11.66 1.82 26.12
N ALA A 59 -12.62 2.71 26.35
CA ALA A 59 -13.43 3.32 25.29
C ALA A 59 -12.58 4.16 24.31
N LYS A 60 -11.55 4.88 24.81
CA LYS A 60 -10.61 5.61 23.95
C LYS A 60 -9.72 4.65 23.13
N ASN A 61 -9.30 3.53 23.70
CA ASN A 61 -8.52 2.52 22.99
C ASN A 61 -9.34 1.78 21.93
N LEU A 62 -10.62 1.48 22.21
CA LEU A 62 -11.53 0.86 21.26
C LEU A 62 -11.77 1.76 20.04
N ARG A 63 -12.05 3.05 20.26
CA ARG A 63 -12.17 4.04 19.17
C ARG A 63 -10.90 4.15 18.31
N LYS A 64 -9.72 4.03 18.93
CA LYS A 64 -8.45 3.97 18.17
C LYS A 64 -8.36 2.70 17.34
N ALA A 65 -8.76 1.56 17.90
CA ALA A 65 -8.75 0.29 17.18
C ALA A 65 -9.71 0.30 15.99
N GLU A 66 -10.89 0.90 16.12
CA GLU A 66 -11.87 1.07 15.03
C GLU A 66 -11.29 1.88 13.86
N ARG A 67 -10.65 3.02 14.14
CA ARG A 67 -9.97 3.81 13.08
C ARG A 67 -8.88 3.04 12.34
N LEU A 68 -8.14 2.18 13.05
CA LEU A 68 -7.12 1.33 12.41
C LEU A 68 -7.76 0.23 11.54
N ILE A 69 -8.96 -0.24 11.88
CA ILE A 69 -9.70 -1.20 11.06
C ILE A 69 -10.15 -0.53 9.76
N GLU A 70 -10.70 0.68 9.84
CA GLU A 70 -11.08 1.47 8.66
C GLU A 70 -9.88 1.73 7.73
N GLU A 71 -8.72 2.06 8.29
CA GLU A 71 -7.48 2.23 7.52
C GLU A 71 -7.10 0.93 6.79
N ILE A 72 -7.14 -0.22 7.47
CA ILE A 72 -6.87 -1.53 6.86
C ILE A 72 -7.86 -1.82 5.72
N ASP A 73 -9.15 -1.56 5.92
CA ASP A 73 -10.16 -1.87 4.91
C ASP A 73 -10.00 -0.97 3.67
N SER A 74 -9.62 0.30 3.84
CA SER A 74 -9.26 1.18 2.72
C SER A 74 -8.06 0.66 1.92
N MET A 75 -7.09 0.00 2.58
CA MET A 75 -5.93 -0.61 1.94
C MET A 75 -6.28 -1.90 1.19
N LYS A 76 -7.29 -2.66 1.65
CA LYS A 76 -7.74 -3.92 1.03
C LYS A 76 -8.50 -3.71 -0.28
N VAL A 77 -9.30 -2.64 -0.40
CA VAL A 77 -10.12 -2.34 -1.60
C VAL A 77 -9.28 -2.36 -2.88
N ARG A 78 -7.99 -2.01 -2.79
CA ARG A 78 -7.08 -1.93 -3.94
C ARG A 78 -6.37 -3.24 -4.30
N PHE A 79 -6.80 -4.39 -3.77
CA PHE A 79 -6.32 -5.74 -4.14
C PHE A 79 -7.25 -6.50 -5.09
N TYR A 80 -8.53 -6.12 -5.19
CA TYR A 80 -9.56 -6.82 -5.96
C TYR A 80 -10.04 -6.06 -7.21
N ALA A 81 -9.36 -4.97 -7.58
CA ALA A 81 -9.64 -4.18 -8.79
C ALA A 81 -8.52 -4.36 -9.82
#